data_AF-A0A211YQD6-F1
#
_entry.id   AF-A0A211YQD6-F1
#
_cell.length_a   1.000
_cell.length_b   1.000
_cell.length_c   1.000
_cell.angle_alpha   90.00
_cell.angle_beta   90.00
_cell.angle_gamma   90.00
#
_symmetry.space_group_name_H-M   'P 1'
#
loop_
_entity.id
_entity.type
_entity.pdbx_description
1 polymer ?
#
loop_
_entity_poly.entity_id
_entity_poly.type
_entity_poly.pdbx_seq_one_letter_code
_entity_poly.pdbx_strand_id
1 'polypeptide(L)'
;MYHSIRLRRETRGNKLTIELKIVDEKTLELVIVKGIDEALKHLPYASIHRLHPLEALYLLYNGVATVIGHDGKNYTFEDLIKKYSRLNPYAWVEFEVYLDLRKRGRLPVPGPRPHSILLRRRKREPKYTHYILVLEENRPVKLVTLYSFVEEAAKNGWEPLLAIVDRYGDITYYTASIFRPGLTRLPREGGTEP
;
A
#
# COMPACT_ATOMS: atom_id res chain seq x y z
N MET A 1 -11.25 3.61 17.11
CA MET A 1 -10.37 4.62 17.76
C MET A 1 -8.98 4.00 17.73
N TYR A 2 -8.30 4.08 16.58
CA TYR A 2 -7.00 3.45 16.35
C TYR A 2 -5.96 4.10 17.26
N HIS A 3 -5.14 3.29 17.92
CA HIS A 3 -4.14 3.77 18.86
C HIS A 3 -3.17 4.70 18.12
N SER A 4 -2.77 5.78 18.80
CA SER A 4 -2.01 6.88 18.23
C SER A 4 -0.72 6.37 17.61
N ILE A 5 -0.63 6.48 16.28
CA ILE A 5 0.65 6.64 15.61
C ILE A 5 1.35 7.80 16.32
N ARG A 6 2.26 7.49 17.25
CA ARG A 6 3.10 8.50 17.88
C ARG A 6 3.92 9.10 16.75
N LEU A 7 3.52 10.28 16.29
CA LEU A 7 4.40 11.17 15.54
C LEU A 7 5.66 11.27 16.36
N ARG A 8 6.79 10.94 15.75
CA ARG A 8 8.08 11.04 16.41
C ARG A 8 8.37 12.53 16.63
N ARG A 9 7.89 13.08 17.75
CA ARG A 9 8.37 14.36 18.29
C ARG A 9 9.73 14.11 18.91
N GLU A 10 10.72 13.98 18.05
CA GLU A 10 12.11 14.03 18.45
C GLU A 10 12.84 14.89 17.43
N THR A 11 13.11 16.12 17.85
CA THR A 11 13.92 17.15 17.23
C THR A 11 15.34 16.65 16.95
N ARG A 12 15.51 15.83 15.92
CA ARG A 12 16.67 15.98 15.04
C ARG A 12 16.26 16.96 13.97
N GLY A 13 17.05 18.01 13.75
CA GLY A 13 16.81 19.03 12.72
C GLY A 13 16.85 18.45 11.31
N ASN A 14 15.90 17.57 10.97
CA ASN A 14 15.59 17.23 9.60
C ASN A 14 15.02 18.51 8.99
N LYS A 15 15.88 19.21 8.26
CA LYS A 15 15.49 20.32 7.42
C LYS A 15 14.38 19.80 6.51
N LEU A 16 13.19 20.39 6.59
CA LEU A 16 12.10 20.12 5.66
C LEU A 16 12.61 20.49 4.26
N THR A 17 12.98 19.48 3.50
CA THR A 17 13.75 19.59 2.26
C THR A 17 12.89 19.28 1.05
N ILE A 18 11.78 18.55 1.26
CA ILE A 18 10.82 18.17 0.22
C ILE A 18 9.58 19.05 0.37
N GLU A 19 9.12 19.61 -0.73
CA GLU A 19 7.86 20.36 -0.77
C GLU A 19 6.93 19.66 -1.77
N LEU A 20 5.74 19.33 -1.30
CA LEU A 20 4.70 18.65 -2.07
C LEU A 20 3.54 19.62 -2.28
N LYS A 21 2.88 19.52 -3.44
CA LYS A 21 1.66 20.27 -3.75
C LYS A 21 0.54 19.33 -4.15
N ILE A 22 -0.65 19.55 -3.61
CA ILE A 22 -1.87 18.87 -4.07
C ILE A 22 -2.27 19.47 -5.42
N VAL A 23 -2.33 18.64 -6.46
CA VAL A 23 -2.68 19.05 -7.83
C VAL A 23 -4.11 18.69 -8.23
N ASP A 24 -4.72 17.73 -7.53
CA ASP A 24 -6.13 17.38 -7.69
C ASP A 24 -6.75 17.07 -6.32
N GLU A 25 -7.74 17.86 -5.92
CA GLU A 25 -8.42 17.67 -4.63
C GLU A 25 -9.38 16.48 -4.61
N LYS A 26 -9.91 16.06 -5.76
CA LYS A 26 -10.87 14.95 -5.86
C LYS A 26 -10.20 13.60 -5.72
N THR A 27 -9.03 13.46 -6.33
CA THR A 27 -8.21 12.23 -6.27
C THR A 27 -7.13 12.29 -5.19
N LEU A 28 -6.91 13.47 -4.60
CA LEU A 28 -5.83 13.78 -3.65
C LEU A 28 -4.45 13.48 -4.23
N GLU A 29 -4.27 13.76 -5.52
CA GLU A 29 -3.00 13.56 -6.19
C GLU A 29 -2.01 14.68 -5.81
N LEU A 30 -0.75 14.29 -5.56
CA LEU A 30 0.32 15.22 -5.17
C LEU A 30 1.49 15.18 -6.15
N VAL A 31 2.24 16.28 -6.22
CA VAL A 31 3.51 16.36 -6.96
C VAL A 31 4.60 16.91 -6.07
N ILE A 32 5.85 16.50 -6.31
CA ILE A 32 7.01 17.14 -5.69
C ILE A 32 7.30 18.43 -6.45
N VAL A 33 7.23 19.57 -5.75
CA VAL A 33 7.60 20.88 -6.31
C VAL A 33 9.04 21.28 -5.95
N LYS A 34 9.60 20.70 -4.88
CA LYS A 34 10.98 20.92 -4.45
C LYS A 34 11.56 19.69 -3.75
N GLY A 35 12.87 19.47 -3.89
CA GLY A 35 13.58 18.43 -3.16
C GLY A 35 13.47 17.02 -3.77
N ILE A 36 13.37 16.92 -5.10
CA ILE A 36 13.24 15.64 -5.82
C ILE A 36 14.32 14.62 -5.45
N ASP A 37 15.59 15.03 -5.37
CA ASP A 37 16.70 14.13 -5.03
C ASP A 37 16.60 13.61 -3.60
N GLU A 38 16.08 14.44 -2.69
CA GLU A 38 15.84 14.04 -1.31
C GLU A 38 14.64 13.09 -1.22
N ALA A 39 13.54 13.41 -1.90
CA ALA A 39 12.37 12.52 -1.99
C ALA A 39 12.77 11.15 -2.54
N LEU A 40 13.65 11.14 -3.54
CA LEU A 40 14.24 9.92 -4.10
C LEU A 40 15.10 9.15 -3.13
N LYS A 41 15.49 9.64 -1.96
CA LYS A 41 16.12 8.82 -0.90
C LYS A 41 15.09 7.96 -0.18
N HIS A 42 13.88 8.46 -0.03
CA HIS A 42 12.78 7.80 0.70
C HIS A 42 11.85 6.99 -0.20
N LEU A 43 11.59 7.45 -1.42
CA LEU A 43 10.63 6.87 -2.34
C LEU A 43 11.30 6.08 -3.49
N PRO A 44 10.57 5.17 -4.16
CA PRO A 44 11.07 4.54 -5.37
C PRO A 44 10.98 5.50 -6.57
N TYR A 45 11.80 5.27 -7.59
CA TYR A 45 11.91 6.19 -8.76
C TYR A 45 10.62 6.34 -9.58
N ALA A 46 9.68 5.39 -9.50
CA ALA A 46 8.43 5.49 -10.26
C ALA A 46 7.50 6.60 -9.76
N SER A 47 7.70 7.08 -8.52
CA SER A 47 6.81 8.04 -7.86
C SER A 47 7.23 9.50 -8.05
N ILE A 48 8.09 9.80 -9.04
CA ILE A 48 8.70 11.12 -9.20
C ILE A 48 7.71 12.18 -9.69
N HIS A 49 6.85 11.83 -10.64
CA HIS A 49 5.98 12.82 -11.31
C HIS A 49 4.68 13.05 -10.55
N ARG A 50 4.11 11.98 -9.97
CA ARG A 50 2.83 11.94 -9.28
C ARG A 50 2.98 11.02 -8.08
N LEU A 51 2.64 11.53 -6.90
CA LEU A 51 2.70 10.82 -5.63
C LEU A 51 1.30 10.46 -5.20
N HIS A 52 1.16 9.21 -4.77
CA HIS A 52 -0.04 8.76 -4.12
C HIS A 52 -0.11 9.29 -2.68
N PRO A 53 -1.31 9.50 -2.10
CA PRO A 53 -1.47 9.96 -0.72
C PRO A 53 -0.65 9.17 0.31
N LEU A 54 -0.54 7.84 0.17
CA LEU A 54 0.27 7.00 1.06
C LEU A 54 1.75 7.40 1.09
N GLU A 55 2.31 7.79 -0.06
CA GLU A 55 3.71 8.18 -0.16
C GLU A 55 3.95 9.55 0.45
N ALA A 56 3.02 10.49 0.22
CA ALA A 56 3.06 11.80 0.85
C ALA A 56 2.90 11.71 2.38
N LEU A 57 1.98 10.87 2.85
CA LEU A 57 1.79 10.57 4.27
C LEU A 57 3.07 9.99 4.89
N TYR A 58 3.75 9.09 4.18
CA TYR A 58 5.03 8.54 4.65
C TYR A 58 6.11 9.62 4.77
N LEU A 59 6.21 10.54 3.80
CA LEU A 59 7.16 11.64 3.87
C LEU A 59 6.84 12.63 5.01
N LEU A 60 5.56 12.97 5.20
CA LEU A 60 5.10 13.80 6.33
C LEU A 60 5.38 13.12 7.68
N TYR A 61 5.09 11.82 7.80
CA TYR A 61 5.32 11.05 9.02
C TYR A 61 6.78 11.03 9.44
N ASN A 62 7.70 10.98 8.46
CA ASN A 62 9.15 11.05 8.70
C ASN A 62 9.67 12.48 8.93
N GLY A 63 8.82 13.50 8.84
CA GLY A 63 9.20 14.90 9.04
C GLY A 63 10.18 15.43 8.00
N VAL A 64 10.17 14.88 6.78
CA VAL A 64 11.08 15.28 5.69
C VAL A 64 10.39 16.11 4.60
N ALA A 65 9.06 16.21 4.64
CA ALA A 65 8.27 16.95 3.66
C ALA A 65 7.26 17.90 4.29
N THR A 66 6.88 18.91 3.52
CA THR A 66 5.65 19.70 3.72
C THR A 66 4.68 19.44 2.57
N VAL A 67 3.39 19.58 2.83
CA VAL A 67 2.34 19.48 1.80
C VAL A 67 1.57 20.79 1.77
N ILE A 68 1.46 21.40 0.60
CA ILE A 68 0.73 22.65 0.37
C ILE A 68 -0.56 22.35 -0.40
N GLY A 69 -1.69 22.80 0.14
CA GLY A 69 -2.99 22.72 -0.50
C GLY A 69 -3.20 23.78 -1.58
N HIS A 70 -4.33 23.68 -2.29
CA HIS A 70 -4.70 24.65 -3.32
C HIS A 70 -4.98 26.05 -2.76
N ASP A 71 -5.37 26.12 -1.49
CA ASP A 71 -5.59 27.34 -0.71
C ASP A 71 -4.29 27.95 -0.15
N GLY A 72 -3.13 27.37 -0.48
CA GLY A 72 -1.83 27.80 0.01
C GLY A 72 -1.53 27.40 1.45
N LYS A 73 -2.42 26.65 2.12
CA LYS A 73 -2.20 26.21 3.50
C LYS A 73 -1.37 24.94 3.55
N ASN A 74 -0.58 24.82 4.61
CA ASN A 74 0.15 23.59 4.91
C ASN A 74 -0.80 22.54 5.49
N TYR A 75 -0.70 21.31 4.99
CA TYR A 75 -1.39 20.14 5.51
C TYR A 75 -0.48 19.41 6.49
N THR A 76 -0.98 19.15 7.70
CA THR A 76 -0.35 18.21 8.63
C THR A 76 -0.58 16.76 8.18
N PHE A 77 0.08 15.82 8.85
CA PHE A 77 -0.21 14.40 8.66
C PHE A 77 -1.70 14.10 8.94
N GLU A 78 -2.23 14.65 10.03
CA GLU A 78 -3.61 14.51 10.46
C GLU A 78 -4.61 15.06 9.42
N ASP A 79 -4.31 16.23 8.84
CA ASP A 79 -5.14 16.83 7.80
C ASP A 79 -5.18 15.95 6.55
N LEU A 80 -4.00 15.47 6.13
CA LEU A 80 -3.88 14.68 4.90
C LEU A 80 -4.53 13.30 5.06
N ILE A 81 -4.29 12.60 6.18
CA ILE A 81 -4.90 11.27 6.40
C ILE A 81 -6.42 11.39 6.55
N LYS A 82 -6.91 12.47 7.17
CA LYS A 82 -8.36 12.73 7.27
C LYS A 82 -8.97 13.00 5.90
N LYS A 83 -8.31 13.77 5.04
CA LYS A 83 -8.77 13.99 3.65
C LYS A 83 -8.73 12.70 2.86
N TYR A 84 -7.67 11.92 2.97
CA TYR A 84 -7.55 10.63 2.27
C TYR A 84 -8.60 9.62 2.75
N SER A 85 -8.89 9.57 4.04
CA SER A 85 -9.91 8.69 4.64
C SER A 85 -11.33 8.96 4.14
N ARG A 86 -11.62 10.18 3.67
CA ARG A 86 -12.92 10.51 3.05
C ARG A 86 -13.07 9.93 1.64
N LEU A 87 -11.95 9.79 0.92
CA LEU A 87 -11.91 9.22 -0.42
C LEU A 87 -11.75 7.69 -0.38
N ASN A 88 -11.08 7.21 0.66
CA ASN A 88 -10.68 5.83 0.80
C ASN A 88 -10.90 5.36 2.25
N PRO A 89 -11.88 4.47 2.49
CA PRO A 89 -12.19 4.01 3.84
C PRO A 89 -11.11 3.08 4.45
N TYR A 90 -10.11 2.62 3.70
CA TYR A 90 -8.96 1.85 4.22
C TYR A 90 -7.67 2.69 4.31
N ALA A 91 -7.75 4.01 4.11
CA ALA A 91 -6.59 4.91 4.11
C ALA A 91 -5.66 4.70 5.32
N TRP A 92 -6.24 4.51 6.51
CA TRP A 92 -5.51 4.27 7.75
C TRP A 92 -4.73 2.96 7.73
N VAL A 93 -5.41 1.84 7.49
CA VAL A 93 -4.78 0.51 7.49
C VAL A 93 -3.81 0.32 6.33
N GLU A 94 -4.06 0.94 5.18
CA GLU A 94 -3.07 0.99 4.09
C GLU A 94 -1.81 1.74 4.51
N PHE A 95 -1.95 2.83 5.26
CA PHE A 95 -0.79 3.56 5.77
C PHE A 95 -0.02 2.76 6.81
N GLU A 96 -0.71 2.04 7.70
CA GLU A 96 -0.08 1.15 8.69
C GLU A 96 0.72 0.03 8.01
N VAL A 97 0.13 -0.64 7.03
CA VAL A 97 0.83 -1.66 6.23
C VAL A 97 2.00 -1.07 5.44
N TYR A 98 1.82 0.10 4.82
CA TYR A 98 2.90 0.78 4.11
C TYR A 98 4.06 1.10 5.04
N LEU A 99 3.77 1.59 6.25
CA LEU A 99 4.77 1.93 7.25
C LEU A 99 5.48 0.69 7.80
N ASP A 100 4.78 -0.40 8.10
CA ASP A 100 5.39 -1.67 8.54
C ASP A 100 6.36 -2.21 7.46
N LEU A 101 5.92 -2.25 6.20
CA LEU A 101 6.76 -2.70 5.08
C LEU A 101 8.02 -1.84 4.95
N ARG A 102 7.90 -0.51 5.10
CA ARG A 102 9.04 0.42 5.08
C ARG A 102 9.98 0.20 6.26
N LYS A 103 9.46 0.00 7.47
CA LYS A 103 10.26 -0.32 8.67
C LYS A 103 11.05 -1.62 8.50
N ARG A 104 10.50 -2.60 7.77
CA ARG A 104 11.16 -3.86 7.40
C ARG A 104 12.11 -3.74 6.20
N GLY A 105 12.41 -2.52 5.74
CA GLY A 105 13.32 -2.27 4.63
C GLY A 105 12.76 -2.67 3.26
N ARG A 106 11.45 -2.90 3.14
CA ARG A 106 10.80 -3.17 1.85
C ARG A 106 10.52 -1.86 1.10
N LEU A 107 10.22 -2.00 -0.19
CA LEU A 107 9.96 -0.88 -1.10
C LEU A 107 8.51 -0.95 -1.62
N PRO A 108 7.51 -0.65 -0.76
CA PRO A 108 6.12 -0.62 -1.18
C PRO A 108 5.84 0.55 -2.11
N VAL A 109 4.99 0.30 -3.10
CA VAL A 109 4.32 1.30 -3.93
C VAL A 109 2.82 1.03 -3.95
N PRO A 110 1.97 2.04 -4.20
CA PRO A 110 0.55 1.82 -4.44
C PRO A 110 0.34 0.77 -5.53
N GLY A 111 -0.58 -0.16 -5.28
CA GLY A 111 -0.96 -1.20 -6.23
C GLY A 111 -2.05 -0.74 -7.22
N PRO A 112 -2.35 -1.54 -8.24
CA PRO A 112 -3.30 -1.18 -9.30
C PRO A 112 -4.76 -1.26 -8.85
N ARG A 113 -5.05 -1.88 -7.70
CA ARG A 113 -6.40 -1.96 -7.11
C ARG A 113 -6.54 -1.05 -5.89
N PRO A 114 -7.78 -0.64 -5.54
CA PRO A 114 -8.04 -0.07 -4.23
C PRO A 114 -7.52 -0.99 -3.12
N HIS A 115 -6.87 -0.40 -2.12
CA HIS A 115 -6.39 -1.11 -0.92
C HIS A 115 -5.32 -2.14 -1.22
N SER A 116 -4.48 -1.86 -2.22
CA SER A 116 -3.44 -2.78 -2.63
C SER A 116 -2.07 -2.12 -2.73
N ILE A 117 -1.03 -2.91 -2.48
CA ILE A 117 0.36 -2.48 -2.48
C ILE A 117 1.17 -3.46 -3.32
N LEU A 118 2.12 -2.96 -4.11
CA LEU A 118 3.12 -3.78 -4.78
C LEU A 118 4.48 -3.60 -4.09
N LEU A 119 5.26 -4.68 -4.02
CA LEU A 119 6.63 -4.62 -3.53
C LEU A 119 7.64 -4.63 -4.68
N ARG A 120 8.50 -3.61 -4.74
CA ARG A 120 9.66 -3.62 -5.63
C ARG A 120 10.79 -4.46 -5.04
N ARG A 121 11.49 -5.17 -5.93
CA ARG A 121 12.72 -5.90 -5.56
C ARG A 121 13.85 -4.95 -5.19
N ARG A 122 14.03 -3.90 -6.00
CA ARG A 122 15.07 -2.88 -5.87
C ARG A 122 14.51 -1.52 -6.27
N LYS A 123 15.13 -0.46 -5.79
CA LYS A 123 14.66 0.93 -5.93
C LYS A 123 14.59 1.44 -7.38
N ARG A 124 15.48 0.95 -8.25
CA ARG A 124 15.58 1.32 -9.67
C ARG A 124 15.10 0.23 -10.63
N GLU A 125 14.62 -0.91 -10.11
CA GLU A 125 14.18 -2.04 -10.95
C GLU A 125 12.67 -1.93 -11.20
N PRO A 126 12.20 -2.12 -12.45
CA PRO A 126 10.78 -2.03 -12.78
C PRO A 126 9.96 -3.22 -12.23
N LYS A 127 10.62 -4.31 -11.83
CA LYS A 127 9.99 -5.57 -11.43
C LYS A 127 9.38 -5.50 -10.02
N TYR A 128 8.12 -5.90 -9.94
CA TYR A 128 7.43 -6.19 -8.68
C TYR A 128 7.56 -7.66 -8.31
N THR A 129 7.49 -7.94 -7.01
CA THR A 129 7.70 -9.29 -6.44
C THR A 129 6.46 -9.81 -5.76
N HIS A 130 5.80 -8.97 -4.98
CA HIS A 130 4.61 -9.32 -4.22
C HIS A 130 3.50 -8.35 -4.56
N TYR A 131 2.28 -8.85 -4.53
CA TYR A 131 1.06 -8.08 -4.64
C TYR A 131 0.27 -8.29 -3.35
N ILE A 132 0.01 -7.20 -2.62
CA ILE A 132 -0.54 -7.23 -1.28
C ILE A 132 -1.93 -6.61 -1.32
N LEU A 133 -2.95 -7.32 -0.83
CA LEU A 133 -4.27 -6.77 -0.57
C LEU A 133 -4.39 -6.46 0.92
N VAL A 134 -4.70 -5.20 1.25
CA VAL A 134 -4.88 -4.72 2.62
C VAL A 134 -6.34 -4.88 3.03
N LEU A 135 -6.56 -5.53 4.17
CA LEU A 135 -7.87 -5.83 4.73
C LEU A 135 -7.93 -5.44 6.21
N GLU A 136 -9.13 -5.18 6.71
CA GLU A 136 -9.38 -4.99 8.14
C GLU A 136 -10.07 -6.25 8.69
N GLU A 137 -9.63 -6.73 9.86
CA GLU A 137 -10.15 -7.95 10.50
C GLU A 137 -11.69 -7.96 10.60
N ASN A 138 -12.27 -6.82 10.95
CA ASN A 138 -13.71 -6.68 11.21
C ASN A 138 -14.52 -6.23 9.99
N ARG A 139 -13.92 -6.29 8.78
CA ARG A 139 -14.58 -5.84 7.55
C ARG A 139 -14.75 -7.01 6.57
N PRO A 140 -16.00 -7.38 6.23
CA PRO A 140 -16.25 -8.47 5.28
C PRO A 140 -15.64 -8.19 3.90
N VAL A 141 -15.01 -9.21 3.33
CA VAL A 141 -14.49 -9.20 1.96
C VAL A 141 -15.23 -10.23 1.11
N LYS A 142 -15.61 -9.85 -0.12
CA LYS A 142 -16.27 -10.78 -1.04
C LYS A 142 -15.26 -11.80 -1.56
N LEU A 143 -15.64 -13.07 -1.61
CA LEU A 143 -14.77 -14.13 -2.15
C LEU A 143 -14.30 -13.84 -3.58
N VAL A 144 -15.16 -13.28 -4.43
CA VAL A 144 -14.81 -12.86 -5.80
C VAL A 144 -13.68 -11.83 -5.85
N THR A 145 -13.59 -10.95 -4.84
CA THR A 145 -12.51 -9.98 -4.72
C THR A 145 -11.20 -10.70 -4.43
N LEU A 146 -11.18 -11.65 -3.48
CA LEU A 146 -10.00 -12.44 -3.16
C LEU A 146 -9.56 -13.29 -4.36
N TYR A 147 -10.49 -13.98 -5.02
CA TYR A 147 -10.22 -14.79 -6.20
C TYR A 147 -9.59 -13.97 -7.33
N SER A 148 -10.22 -12.84 -7.70
CA SER A 148 -9.70 -11.99 -8.78
C SER A 148 -8.36 -11.34 -8.46
N PHE A 149 -8.10 -11.01 -7.18
CA PHE A 149 -6.81 -10.54 -6.72
C PHE A 149 -5.71 -11.60 -6.89
N VAL A 150 -5.96 -12.84 -6.46
CA VAL A 150 -5.00 -13.93 -6.61
C VAL A 150 -4.77 -14.28 -8.08
N GLU A 151 -5.80 -14.27 -8.92
CA GLU A 151 -5.64 -14.46 -10.36
C GLU A 151 -4.80 -13.36 -11.02
N GLU A 152 -5.01 -12.10 -10.65
CA GLU A 152 -4.21 -10.98 -11.17
C GLU A 152 -2.75 -11.10 -10.75
N ALA A 153 -2.49 -11.45 -9.49
CA ALA A 153 -1.13 -11.70 -9.01
C ALA A 153 -0.44 -12.79 -9.84
N ALA A 154 -1.12 -13.93 -10.03
CA ALA A 154 -0.60 -15.05 -10.81
C ALA A 154 -0.31 -14.67 -12.28
N LYS A 155 -1.21 -13.93 -12.93
CA LYS A 155 -1.02 -13.46 -14.32
C LYS A 155 0.21 -12.56 -14.49
N ASN A 156 0.58 -11.82 -13.46
CA ASN A 156 1.74 -10.92 -13.47
C ASN A 156 3.00 -11.55 -12.86
N GLY A 157 2.94 -12.80 -12.38
CA GLY A 157 4.06 -13.45 -11.69
C GLY A 157 4.42 -12.77 -10.36
N TRP A 158 3.44 -12.17 -9.68
CA TRP A 158 3.59 -11.60 -8.35
C TRP A 158 3.08 -12.57 -7.30
N GLU A 159 3.75 -12.64 -6.15
CA GLU A 159 3.30 -13.43 -5.01
C GLU A 159 2.13 -12.71 -4.30
N PRO A 160 0.91 -13.30 -4.28
CA PRO A 160 -0.25 -12.72 -3.61
C PRO A 160 -0.18 -12.86 -2.08
N LEU A 161 -0.24 -11.73 -1.39
CA LEU A 161 -0.32 -11.65 0.07
C LEU A 161 -1.59 -10.90 0.52
N LEU A 162 -2.21 -11.36 1.59
CA LEU A 162 -3.23 -10.63 2.32
C LEU A 162 -2.57 -10.02 3.56
N ALA A 163 -2.68 -8.70 3.73
CA ALA A 163 -2.27 -8.00 4.95
C ALA A 163 -3.54 -7.67 5.75
N ILE A 164 -3.78 -8.40 6.83
CA ILE A 164 -4.95 -8.22 7.68
C ILE A 164 -4.52 -7.40 8.90
N VAL A 165 -5.17 -6.24 9.07
CA VAL A 165 -4.93 -5.32 10.18
C VAL A 165 -6.05 -5.45 11.20
N ASP A 166 -5.69 -5.66 12.46
CA ASP A 166 -6.64 -5.77 13.55
C ASP A 166 -7.03 -4.39 14.14
N ARG A 167 -7.88 -4.38 15.17
CA ARG A 167 -8.34 -3.14 15.82
C ARG A 167 -7.25 -2.39 16.62
N TYR A 168 -6.13 -3.02 16.90
CA TYR A 168 -5.00 -2.48 17.64
C TYR A 168 -3.87 -2.01 16.71
N GLY A 169 -3.97 -2.29 15.40
CA GLY A 169 -2.97 -1.95 14.39
C GLY A 169 -1.93 -3.05 14.19
N ASP A 170 -2.14 -4.24 14.77
CA ASP A 170 -1.29 -5.40 14.52
C ASP A 170 -1.59 -5.97 13.13
N ILE A 171 -0.51 -6.33 12.42
CA ILE A 171 -0.57 -6.71 11.00
C ILE A 171 -0.13 -8.16 10.84
N THR A 172 -1.03 -8.98 10.28
CA THR A 172 -0.71 -10.37 9.93
C THR A 172 -0.73 -10.55 8.41
N TYR A 173 0.31 -11.19 7.87
CA TYR A 173 0.45 -11.47 6.44
C TYR A 173 0.17 -12.94 6.13
N TYR A 174 -0.71 -13.20 5.16
CA TYR A 174 -1.04 -14.54 4.68
C TYR A 174 -0.78 -14.68 3.19
N THR A 175 -0.20 -15.79 2.75
CA THR A 175 -0.14 -16.13 1.31
C THR A 175 -1.45 -16.75 0.87
N ALA A 176 -1.98 -16.33 -0.29
CA ALA A 176 -3.21 -16.87 -0.85
C ALA A 176 -2.95 -17.55 -2.20
N SER A 177 -3.52 -18.73 -2.44
CA SER A 177 -3.31 -19.45 -3.71
C SER A 177 -4.60 -20.07 -4.22
N ILE A 178 -4.78 -20.10 -5.54
CA ILE A 178 -5.86 -20.87 -6.15
C ILE A 178 -5.39 -22.31 -6.33
N PHE A 179 -6.00 -23.22 -5.57
CA PHE A 179 -5.83 -24.65 -5.77
C PHE A 179 -6.78 -25.14 -6.86
N ARG A 180 -6.23 -25.67 -7.95
CA ARG A 180 -7.00 -26.37 -8.99
C ARG A 180 -6.77 -27.86 -8.80
N PRO A 181 -7.69 -28.59 -8.14
CA PRO A 181 -7.56 -30.04 -8.03
C PRO A 181 -7.48 -30.61 -9.46
N GLY A 182 -6.45 -31.40 -9.72
CA GLY A 182 -6.38 -32.16 -10.96
C GLY A 182 -7.58 -33.08 -11.05
N LEU A 183 -8.07 -33.34 -12.26
CA LEU A 183 -8.99 -34.45 -12.53
C LEU A 183 -8.29 -35.74 -12.11
N THR A 184 -8.45 -36.13 -10.85
CA THR A 184 -8.13 -37.47 -10.42
C THR A 184 -9.07 -38.36 -11.21
N ARG A 185 -8.53 -39.13 -12.16
CA ARG A 185 -9.31 -40.16 -12.85
C ARG A 185 -9.89 -41.04 -11.75
N LEU A 186 -11.20 -40.96 -11.54
CA LEU A 186 -11.90 -41.93 -10.72
C LEU A 186 -11.53 -43.31 -11.31
N PRO A 187 -11.18 -44.31 -10.46
CA PRO A 187 -10.96 -45.67 -10.95
C PRO A 187 -12.15 -46.05 -11.82
N ARG A 188 -11.90 -46.50 -13.06
CA ARG A 188 -12.97 -47.12 -13.84
C ARG A 188 -13.41 -48.32 -13.00
N GLU A 189 -14.67 -48.32 -12.56
CA GLU A 189 -15.26 -49.52 -11.98
C GLU A 189 -14.99 -50.66 -12.96
N GLY A 190 -14.28 -51.68 -12.48
CA GLY A 190 -13.91 -52.83 -13.27
C GLY A 190 -15.19 -53.49 -13.78
N GLY A 191 -15.46 -53.32 -15.07
CA GLY A 191 -16.45 -54.12 -15.75
C GLY A 191 -16.03 -55.58 -15.65
N THR A 192 -16.82 -56.35 -14.89
CA THR A 192 -16.86 -57.80 -15.04
C THR A 192 -17.46 -58.10 -16.42
N GLU A 193 -16.65 -58.53 -17.37
CA GLU A 193 -17.15 -59.24 -18.54
C GLU A 193 -17.12 -60.75 -18.23
N PRO A 194 -18.28 -61.45 -18.30
CA PRO A 194 -18.33 -62.90 -18.51
C PRO A 194 -18.05 -63.28 -19.97
#